data_AF-A0A239KMT1-F1
#
_entry.id   AF-A0A239KMT1-F1
#
_cell.length_a   1.000
_cell.length_b   1.000
_cell.length_c   1.000
_cell.angle_alpha   90.00
_cell.angle_beta   90.00
_cell.angle_gamma   90.00
#
_symmetry.space_group_name_H-M   'P 1'
#
loop_
_entity.id
_entity.type
_entity.pdbx_description
1 polymer ?
#
loop_
_entity_poly.entity_id
_entity_poly.type
_entity_poly.pdbx_seq_one_letter_code
_entity_poly.pdbx_strand_id
1 'polypeptide(L)'
;MAVAAKKISQVASYIVIGFAIAYVMTGSVVLGGLAVLLEPVLNVILLPFHEHAWAGMRARAASEKARYAVIAAEKVSQTGLHMVIAFGVMFWATGSAAVGGLAAVLEPICNVVLMPLHDRAWDRFLARGFGTGAGRLNAA
;
A
#
# COMPACT_ATOMS: atom_id res chain seq x y z
N MET A 1 6.87 21.65 -0.64
CA MET A 1 5.39 21.60 -0.51
C MET A 1 4.76 20.54 -1.43
N ALA A 2 4.98 20.61 -2.76
CA ALA A 2 4.35 19.70 -3.73
C ALA A 2 4.58 18.19 -3.53
N VAL A 3 5.78 17.77 -3.12
CA VAL A 3 6.09 16.35 -2.85
C VAL A 3 5.33 15.83 -1.63
N ALA A 4 5.28 16.60 -0.55
CA ALA A 4 4.52 16.25 0.65
C ALA A 4 3.02 16.13 0.35
N ALA A 5 2.47 17.06 -0.44
CA ALA A 5 1.08 17.01 -0.89
C ALA A 5 0.79 15.75 -1.72
N LYS A 6 1.71 15.35 -2.63
CA LYS A 6 1.58 14.09 -3.38
C LYS A 6 1.48 12.89 -2.43
N LYS A 7 2.35 12.82 -1.43
CA LYS A 7 2.38 11.71 -0.46
C LYS A 7 1.12 11.63 0.40
N ILE A 8 0.60 12.78 0.85
CA ILE A 8 -0.67 12.83 1.58
C ILE A 8 -1.81 12.37 0.68
N SER A 9 -1.84 12.82 -0.58
CA SER A 9 -2.84 12.40 -1.57
C SER A 9 -2.79 10.90 -1.86
N GLN A 10 -1.58 10.33 -1.91
CA GLN A 10 -1.38 8.87 -2.05
C GLN A 10 -1.99 8.11 -0.87
N VAL A 11 -1.71 8.52 0.36
CA VAL A 11 -2.27 7.88 1.57
C VAL A 11 -3.79 8.03 1.62
N ALA A 12 -4.30 9.22 1.30
CA ALA A 12 -5.74 9.46 1.26
C ALA A 12 -6.43 8.58 0.20
N SER A 13 -5.83 8.45 -0.99
CA SER A 13 -6.35 7.59 -2.06
C SER A 13 -6.39 6.13 -1.63
N TYR A 14 -5.33 5.63 -0.99
CA TYR A 14 -5.28 4.27 -0.44
C TYR A 14 -6.42 4.02 0.57
N ILE A 15 -6.60 4.92 1.54
CA ILE A 15 -7.68 4.83 2.54
C ILE A 15 -9.06 4.85 1.87
N VAL A 16 -9.28 5.73 0.89
CA VAL A 16 -10.55 5.83 0.16
C VAL A 16 -10.84 4.53 -0.61
N ILE A 17 -9.84 3.96 -1.29
CA ILE A 17 -9.99 2.71 -2.04
C ILE A 17 -10.32 1.55 -1.09
N GLY A 18 -9.55 1.37 -0.01
CA GLY A 18 -9.78 0.32 0.98
C GLY A 18 -11.16 0.42 1.63
N PHE A 19 -11.55 1.63 2.06
CA PHE A 19 -12.89 1.89 2.59
C PHE A 19 -13.98 1.59 1.57
N ALA A 20 -13.83 2.04 0.32
CA ALA A 20 -14.84 1.82 -0.73
C ALA A 20 -15.05 0.33 -1.02
N ILE A 21 -13.97 -0.44 -1.12
CA ILE A 21 -14.03 -1.90 -1.31
C ILE A 21 -14.76 -2.54 -0.13
N ALA A 22 -14.33 -2.25 1.10
CA ALA A 22 -14.95 -2.82 2.30
C ALA A 22 -16.43 -2.41 2.44
N TYR A 23 -16.78 -1.17 2.13
CA TYR A 23 -18.15 -0.69 2.14
C TYR A 23 -19.01 -1.39 1.08
N VAL A 24 -18.53 -1.50 -0.17
CA VAL A 24 -19.25 -2.22 -1.24
C VAL A 24 -19.47 -3.68 -0.87
N MET A 25 -18.49 -4.31 -0.24
CA MET A 25 -18.56 -5.72 0.13
C MET A 25 -19.43 -6.02 1.35
N THR A 26 -19.52 -5.09 2.30
CA THR A 26 -20.20 -5.31 3.59
C THR A 26 -21.50 -4.53 3.75
N GLY A 27 -21.69 -3.46 2.98
CA GLY A 27 -22.76 -2.48 3.15
C GLY A 27 -22.64 -1.64 4.43
N SER A 28 -21.55 -1.78 5.21
CA SER A 28 -21.41 -1.18 6.54
C SER A 28 -20.26 -0.17 6.60
N VAL A 29 -20.61 1.08 6.94
CA VAL A 29 -19.61 2.15 7.19
C VAL A 29 -18.73 1.81 8.38
N VAL A 30 -19.29 1.19 9.42
CA VAL A 30 -18.54 0.82 10.64
C VAL A 30 -17.53 -0.27 10.32
N LEU A 31 -17.93 -1.33 9.61
CA LEU A 31 -17.00 -2.40 9.23
C LEU A 31 -15.95 -1.91 8.24
N GLY A 32 -16.33 -1.10 7.25
CA GLY A 32 -15.38 -0.50 6.31
C GLY A 32 -14.39 0.45 6.99
N GLY A 33 -14.86 1.26 7.94
CA GLY A 33 -14.01 2.15 8.75
C GLY A 33 -13.06 1.39 9.67
N LEU A 34 -13.52 0.28 10.28
CA LEU A 34 -12.65 -0.58 11.09
C LEU A 34 -11.60 -1.28 10.23
N ALA A 35 -11.98 -1.84 9.08
CA ALA A 35 -11.07 -2.55 8.20
C ALA A 35 -9.92 -1.65 7.72
N VAL A 36 -10.24 -0.44 7.25
CA VAL A 36 -9.23 0.51 6.72
C VAL A 36 -8.26 1.03 7.79
N LEU A 37 -8.61 0.92 9.08
CA LEU A 37 -7.75 1.32 10.19
C LEU A 37 -6.97 0.15 10.79
N LEU A 38 -7.63 -0.99 10.99
CA LEU A 38 -7.03 -2.17 11.61
C LEU A 38 -5.89 -2.72 10.77
N GLU A 39 -6.03 -2.71 9.45
CA GLU A 39 -5.01 -3.29 8.59
C GLU A 39 -3.67 -2.52 8.63
N PRO A 40 -3.62 -1.17 8.48
CA PRO A 40 -2.39 -0.41 8.72
C PRO A 40 -1.80 -0.61 10.11
N VAL A 41 -2.64 -0.67 11.15
CA VAL A 41 -2.18 -0.86 12.54
C VAL A 41 -1.51 -2.21 12.71
N LEU A 42 -2.14 -3.30 12.25
CA LEU A 42 -1.58 -4.64 12.30
C LEU A 42 -0.30 -4.75 11.47
N ASN A 43 -0.26 -4.12 10.28
CA ASN A 43 0.94 -4.07 9.46
C ASN A 43 2.09 -3.33 10.15
N VAL A 44 1.85 -2.17 10.76
CA VAL A 44 2.88 -1.42 11.50
C VAL A 44 3.43 -2.25 12.67
N ILE A 45 2.59 -3.06 13.33
CA ILE A 45 3.03 -3.92 14.43
C ILE A 45 3.82 -5.13 13.91
N LEU A 46 3.36 -5.80 12.85
CA LEU A 46 3.90 -7.09 12.42
C LEU A 46 5.07 -6.98 11.44
N LEU A 47 5.11 -5.94 10.60
CA LEU A 47 6.18 -5.75 9.61
C LEU A 47 7.59 -5.70 10.23
N PRO A 48 7.84 -5.00 11.35
CA PRO A 48 9.17 -4.97 11.96
C PRO A 48 9.67 -6.36 12.37
N PHE A 49 8.79 -7.22 12.90
CA PHE A 49 9.15 -8.60 13.27
C PHE A 49 9.47 -9.43 12.04
N HIS A 50 8.65 -9.31 10.99
CA HIS A 50 8.91 -9.95 9.71
C HIS A 50 10.26 -9.51 9.13
N GLU A 51 10.53 -8.21 9.04
CA GLU A 51 11.79 -7.68 8.53
C GLU A 51 13.00 -8.11 9.36
N HIS A 52 12.84 -8.22 10.69
CA HIS A 52 13.88 -8.71 11.57
C HIS A 52 14.19 -10.19 11.33
N ALA A 53 13.17 -11.03 11.12
CA ALA A 53 13.35 -12.45 10.79
C ALA A 53 14.15 -12.64 9.49
N TRP A 54 13.96 -11.76 8.50
CA TRP A 54 14.68 -11.80 7.22
C TRP A 54 16.10 -11.21 7.29
N ALA A 55 16.43 -10.40 8.30
CA ALA A 55 17.73 -9.75 8.42
C ALA A 55 18.90 -10.75 8.47
N GLY A 56 18.73 -11.84 9.21
CA GLY A 56 19.74 -12.90 9.29
C GLY A 56 19.93 -13.68 7.99
N MET A 57 18.92 -13.77 7.13
CA MET A 57 19.04 -14.41 5.81
C MET A 57 19.72 -13.50 4.80
N ARG A 58 19.40 -12.20 4.82
CA ARG A 58 20.07 -11.20 3.98
C ARG A 58 21.57 -11.11 4.26
N ALA A 59 21.95 -11.17 5.55
CA ALA A 59 23.35 -11.12 5.98
C ALA A 59 24.17 -12.35 5.58
N ARG A 60 23.52 -13.51 5.42
CA ARG A 60 24.16 -14.79 5.03
C ARG A 60 24.25 -15.01 3.52
N ALA A 61 23.70 -14.11 2.71
CA ALA A 61 23.74 -14.24 1.26
C ALA A 61 25.18 -14.07 0.73
N ALA A 62 25.77 -15.17 0.24
CA ALA A 62 27.16 -15.21 -0.21
C ALA A 62 27.42 -14.52 -1.56
N SER A 63 26.36 -14.24 -2.33
CA SER A 63 26.46 -13.56 -3.63
C SER A 63 25.40 -12.48 -3.78
N GLU A 64 25.66 -11.53 -4.68
CA GLU A 64 24.71 -10.46 -5.01
C GLU A 64 23.40 -11.02 -5.56
N LYS A 65 23.47 -12.04 -6.43
CA LYS A 65 22.29 -12.77 -6.93
C LYS A 65 21.48 -13.42 -5.81
N ALA A 66 22.16 -14.08 -4.85
CA ALA A 66 21.50 -14.67 -3.70
C ALA A 66 20.84 -13.59 -2.81
N ARG A 67 21.49 -12.43 -2.65
CA ARG A 67 20.93 -11.31 -1.88
C ARG A 67 19.68 -10.75 -2.54
N TYR A 68 19.68 -10.59 -3.87
CA TYR A 68 18.49 -10.18 -4.61
C TYR A 68 17.35 -11.21 -4.50
N ALA A 69 17.66 -12.50 -4.59
CA ALA A 69 16.67 -13.56 -4.41
C ALA A 69 16.04 -13.53 -3.01
N VAL A 70 16.85 -13.31 -1.96
CA VAL A 70 16.36 -13.18 -0.57
C VAL A 70 15.47 -11.94 -0.41
N ILE A 71 15.87 -10.79 -0.97
CA ILE A 71 15.05 -9.57 -0.92
C ILE A 71 13.73 -9.77 -1.68
N ALA A 72 13.76 -10.42 -2.84
CA ALA A 72 12.55 -10.73 -3.59
C ALA A 72 11.63 -11.66 -2.79
N ALA A 73 12.18 -12.72 -2.18
CA ALA A 73 11.42 -13.64 -1.34
C ALA A 73 10.79 -12.93 -0.13
N GLU A 74 11.54 -12.04 0.53
CA GLU A 74 11.02 -11.19 1.59
C GLU A 74 9.85 -10.31 1.13
N LYS A 75 9.94 -9.69 -0.05
CA LYS A 75 8.85 -8.85 -0.57
C LYS A 75 7.63 -9.66 -0.92
N VAL A 76 7.81 -10.88 -1.44
CA VAL A 76 6.72 -11.82 -1.68
C VAL A 76 6.06 -12.24 -0.36
N SER A 77 6.85 -12.57 0.66
CA SER A 77 6.31 -12.95 1.97
C SER A 77 5.68 -11.75 2.71
N GLN A 78 6.18 -10.53 2.49
CA GLN A 78 5.58 -9.29 2.99
C GLN A 78 4.18 -9.09 2.40
N THR A 79 4.01 -9.31 1.10
CA THR A 79 2.68 -9.29 0.46
C THR A 79 1.79 -10.40 1.02
N GLY A 80 2.33 -11.61 1.20
CA GLY A 80 1.60 -12.73 1.82
C GLY A 80 1.11 -12.41 3.24
N LEU A 81 1.93 -11.73 4.05
CA LEU A 81 1.55 -11.27 5.39
C LEU A 81 0.35 -10.32 5.34
N HIS A 82 0.39 -9.30 4.47
CA HIS A 82 -0.74 -8.38 4.27
C HIS A 82 -1.99 -9.13 3.81
N MET A 83 -1.88 -10.08 2.88
CA MET A 83 -3.02 -10.89 2.42
C MET A 83 -3.67 -11.66 3.57
N VAL A 84 -2.87 -12.24 4.47
CA VAL A 84 -3.37 -12.96 5.65
C VAL A 84 -4.03 -12.01 6.65
N ILE A 85 -3.46 -10.82 6.86
CA ILE A 85 -4.03 -9.81 7.76
C ILE A 85 -5.35 -9.28 7.21
N ALA A 86 -5.39 -8.86 5.94
CA ALA A 86 -6.58 -8.36 5.26
C ALA A 86 -7.70 -9.42 5.26
N PHE A 87 -7.36 -10.67 4.91
CA PHE A 87 -8.28 -11.80 5.01
C PHE A 87 -8.80 -11.96 6.44
N GLY A 88 -7.90 -12.00 7.44
CA GLY A 88 -8.25 -12.24 8.84
C GLY A 88 -9.14 -11.16 9.43
N VAL A 89 -8.84 -9.89 9.16
CA VAL A 89 -9.64 -8.74 9.60
C VAL A 89 -11.04 -8.81 9.00
N MET A 90 -11.14 -9.03 7.70
CA MET A 90 -12.44 -9.08 7.01
C MET A 90 -13.23 -10.34 7.35
N PHE A 91 -12.57 -11.48 7.51
CA PHE A 91 -13.20 -12.70 7.99
C PHE A 91 -13.74 -12.52 9.41
N TRP A 92 -12.95 -11.94 10.32
CA TRP A 92 -13.39 -11.66 11.68
C TRP A 92 -14.57 -10.68 11.71
N ALA A 93 -14.51 -9.64 10.87
CA ALA A 93 -15.56 -8.62 10.80
C ALA A 93 -16.89 -9.12 10.23
N THR A 94 -16.84 -10.10 9.31
CA THR A 94 -18.02 -10.48 8.49
C THR A 94 -18.46 -11.94 8.68
N GLY A 95 -17.62 -12.79 9.25
CA GLY A 95 -17.81 -14.24 9.34
C GLY A 95 -17.69 -14.98 7.99
N SER A 96 -17.38 -14.28 6.89
CA SER A 96 -17.38 -14.86 5.54
C SER A 96 -15.97 -14.98 4.96
N ALA A 97 -15.54 -16.22 4.72
CA ALA A 97 -14.26 -16.49 4.07
C ALA A 97 -14.21 -15.98 2.63
N ALA A 98 -15.36 -15.95 1.93
CA ALA A 98 -15.44 -15.38 0.59
C ALA A 98 -15.18 -13.87 0.60
N VAL A 99 -15.78 -13.15 1.56
CA VAL A 99 -15.56 -11.70 1.72
C VAL A 99 -14.12 -11.43 2.15
N GLY A 100 -13.57 -12.20 3.09
CA GLY A 100 -12.16 -12.09 3.47
C GLY A 100 -11.19 -12.32 2.31
N GLY A 101 -11.41 -13.39 1.52
CA GLY A 101 -10.56 -13.73 0.38
C GLY A 101 -10.63 -12.71 -0.74
N LEU A 102 -11.83 -12.21 -1.02
CA LEU A 102 -12.03 -11.18 -2.03
C LEU A 102 -11.36 -9.86 -1.62
N ALA A 103 -11.46 -9.45 -0.35
CA ALA A 103 -10.85 -8.23 0.15
C ALA A 103 -9.31 -8.30 0.07
N ALA A 104 -8.73 -9.42 0.50
CA ALA A 104 -7.28 -9.64 0.45
C ALA A 104 -6.70 -9.45 -0.96
N VAL A 105 -7.46 -9.80 -2.01
CA VAL A 105 -6.99 -9.72 -3.40
C VAL A 105 -7.38 -8.39 -4.06
N LEU A 106 -8.60 -7.89 -3.83
CA LEU A 106 -9.10 -6.70 -4.54
C LEU A 106 -8.31 -5.45 -4.23
N GLU A 107 -7.98 -5.23 -2.96
CA GLU A 107 -7.26 -4.03 -2.53
C GLU A 107 -5.89 -3.88 -3.24
N PRO A 108 -5.00 -4.89 -3.24
CA PRO A 108 -3.73 -4.79 -3.95
C PRO A 108 -3.90 -4.64 -5.47
N ILE A 109 -4.92 -5.27 -6.08
CA ILE A 109 -5.20 -5.08 -7.51
C ILE A 109 -5.61 -3.63 -7.80
N CYS A 110 -6.55 -3.09 -7.02
CA CYS A 110 -7.00 -1.70 -7.15
C CYS A 110 -5.83 -0.74 -6.94
N ASN A 111 -4.98 -0.98 -5.95
CA ASN A 111 -3.81 -0.14 -5.68
C ASN A 111 -2.77 -0.20 -6.83
N VAL A 112 -2.48 -1.38 -7.37
CA VAL A 112 -1.55 -1.53 -8.51
C VAL A 112 -2.05 -0.81 -9.76
N VAL A 113 -3.37 -0.75 -9.98
CA VAL A 113 -3.95 -0.08 -11.15
C VAL A 113 -4.12 1.43 -10.92
N LEU A 114 -4.67 1.85 -9.77
CA LEU A 114 -5.05 3.23 -9.50
C LEU A 114 -3.87 4.10 -9.10
N MET A 115 -2.89 3.58 -8.35
CA MET A 115 -1.75 4.39 -7.87
C MET A 115 -0.89 4.92 -9.01
N PRO A 116 -0.52 4.14 -10.05
CA PRO A 116 0.20 4.68 -11.21
C PRO A 116 -0.61 5.72 -12.00
N LEU A 117 -1.93 5.61 -12.03
CA LEU A 117 -2.80 6.59 -12.68
C LEU A 117 -2.86 7.90 -11.88
N HIS A 118 -3.04 7.79 -10.55
CA HIS A 118 -2.94 8.92 -9.62
C HIS A 118 -1.61 9.65 -9.78
N ASP A 119 -0.49 8.91 -9.80
CA ASP A 119 0.84 9.51 -9.89
C ASP A 119 1.07 10.23 -11.22
N ARG A 120 0.65 9.63 -12.34
CA ARG A 120 0.70 10.28 -13.66
C ARG A 120 -0.18 11.53 -13.72
N ALA A 121 -1.36 11.50 -13.09
CA ALA A 121 -2.24 12.66 -13.03
C ALA A 121 -1.61 13.80 -12.22
N TRP A 122 -0.99 13.48 -11.08
CA TRP A 122 -0.29 14.45 -10.26
C TRP A 122 0.93 15.05 -10.96
N ASP A 123 1.72 14.23 -11.67
CA ASP A 123 2.90 14.72 -12.39
C ASP A 123 2.50 15.66 -13.54
N ARG A 124 1.40 15.37 -14.24
CA ARG A 124 0.80 16.30 -15.22
C ARG A 124 0.31 17.60 -14.57
N PHE A 125 -0.28 17.52 -13.38
CA PHE A 125 -0.73 18.69 -12.64
C PHE A 125 0.44 19.56 -12.19
N LEU A 126 1.50 18.97 -11.63
CA LEU A 126 2.72 19.68 -11.24
C LEU A 126 3.44 20.30 -12.44
N ALA A 127 3.53 19.58 -13.57
CA ALA A 127 4.12 20.10 -14.81
C ALA A 127 3.36 21.33 -15.35
N ARG A 128 2.02 21.37 -15.17
CA ARG A 128 1.16 22.48 -15.62
C ARG A 128 1.09 23.65 -14.63
N GLY A 129 1.19 23.38 -13.33
CA GLY A 129 0.98 24.38 -12.26
C GLY A 129 2.24 25.01 -11.67
N PHE A 130 3.41 24.33 -11.72
CA PHE A 130 4.67 24.82 -11.14
C PHE A 130 5.77 25.15 -12.17
N GLY A 131 5.53 24.87 -13.46
CA GLY A 131 6.47 25.16 -14.56
C GLY A 131 6.62 26.64 -14.94
N THR A 132 5.83 27.55 -14.34
CA THR A 132 5.87 28.99 -14.66
C THR A 132 6.85 29.81 -13.82
N GLY A 133 7.53 29.21 -12.82
CA GLY A 133 8.48 29.92 -11.94
C GLY A 133 9.97 29.60 -12.13
N ALA A 134 10.31 28.39 -12.57
CA ALA A 134 11.72 27.93 -12.60
C ALA A 134 12.50 28.38 -13.84
N GLY A 135 11.81 28.71 -14.94
CA GLY A 135 12.45 29.14 -16.19
C GLY A 135 12.97 30.59 -16.20
N ARG A 136 12.61 31.42 -15.21
CA ARG A 136 13.05 32.84 -15.14
C ARG A 136 14.23 33.09 -14.20
N LEU A 137 14.63 32.12 -13.36
CA LEU A 137 15.73 32.28 -12.41
C LEU A 137 17.10 31.80 -12.95
N ASN A 138 17.13 31.14 -14.10
CA ASN A 138 18.37 30.77 -14.80
C ASN A 138 18.69 31.72 -15.99
N ALA A 139 17.98 32.84 -16.12
CA ALA A 139 18.10 33.78 -17.22
C ALA A 139 18.28 35.25 -16.77
N ALA A 140 18.62 35.47 -15.50
CA ALA A 140 18.96 36.76 -14.91
C ALA A 140 20.28 36.63 -14.15
#